data_AF-A0A9E3B354-F1
#
_entry.id   AF-A0A9E3B354-F1
#
_cell.length_a   1.000
_cell.length_b   1.000
_cell.length_c   1.000
_cell.angle_alpha   90.00
_cell.angle_beta   90.00
_cell.angle_gamma   90.00
#
_symmetry.space_group_name_H-M   'P 1'
#
loop_
_entity.id
_entity.type
_entity.pdbx_description
1 polymer ?
#
loop_
_entity_poly.entity_id
_entity_poly.type
_entity_poly.pdbx_seq_one_letter_code
_entity_poly.pdbx_strand_id
1 'polypeptide(L)'
;MTQHKYSGPALTRWKVGHRLFFVQIDLIILAIRQYVQEPTEHRLRRISDLLRGSAAMMQFCADFGDPSYASVRDSMANVDSNFTGVWSADHRVMIQELKKLRTSSTGWSPSHCDLEDAIRVAYAAHAFICRRFVGDDSSLANKKVPGHKTLLEKFMPRTLAAIGAAPNSQAA
;
A
#
# COMPACT_ATOMS: atom_id res chain seq x y z
N MET A 1 5.28 -24.61 -25.72
CA MET A 1 5.04 -23.76 -24.53
C MET A 1 3.56 -23.80 -24.20
N THR A 2 3.18 -24.48 -23.13
CA THR A 2 1.77 -24.58 -22.69
C THR A 2 1.33 -23.22 -22.17
N GLN A 3 0.32 -22.64 -22.82
CA GLN A 3 -0.27 -21.38 -22.39
C GLN A 3 -0.87 -21.58 -21.00
N HIS A 4 -0.42 -20.79 -20.01
CA HIS A 4 -0.93 -20.87 -18.65
C HIS A 4 -2.46 -20.71 -18.67
N LYS A 5 -3.20 -21.57 -17.95
CA LYS A 5 -4.69 -21.60 -17.92
C LYS A 5 -5.31 -20.22 -17.67
N TYR A 6 -4.57 -19.36 -16.97
CA TYR A 6 -4.84 -17.95 -16.80
C TYR A 6 -3.84 -17.16 -17.67
N SER A 7 -4.31 -16.56 -18.76
CA SER A 7 -3.52 -15.68 -19.64
C SER A 7 -4.40 -14.54 -20.16
N GLY A 8 -3.82 -13.38 -20.47
CA GLY A 8 -4.56 -12.23 -20.98
C GLY A 8 -4.06 -10.89 -20.42
N PRO A 9 -4.50 -9.76 -21.01
CA PRO A 9 -4.00 -8.42 -20.66
C PRO A 9 -4.13 -8.06 -19.17
N ALA A 10 -5.24 -8.45 -18.53
CA ALA A 10 -5.49 -8.19 -17.11
C ALA A 10 -4.48 -8.92 -16.20
N LEU A 11 -4.21 -10.21 -16.46
CA LEU A 11 -3.23 -10.96 -15.68
C LEU A 11 -1.81 -10.46 -15.91
N THR A 12 -1.46 -10.08 -17.14
CA THR A 12 -0.15 -9.47 -17.44
C THR A 12 0.02 -8.16 -16.66
N ARG A 13 -0.98 -7.28 -16.71
CA ARG A 13 -0.99 -6.01 -15.96
C ARG A 13 -0.88 -6.24 -14.46
N TRP A 14 -1.65 -7.18 -13.93
CA TRP A 14 -1.57 -7.58 -12.51
C TRP A 14 -0.16 -8.04 -12.13
N LYS A 15 0.44 -8.95 -12.89
CA LYS A 15 1.78 -9.49 -12.63
C LYS A 15 2.87 -8.41 -12.71
N VAL A 16 2.84 -7.60 -13.77
CA VAL A 16 3.81 -6.50 -13.96
C VAL A 16 3.66 -5.48 -12.84
N GLY A 17 2.43 -5.06 -12.56
CA GLY A 17 2.15 -4.10 -11.50
C GLY A 17 2.57 -4.60 -10.12
N HIS A 18 2.33 -5.87 -9.78
CA HIS A 18 2.78 -6.45 -8.51
C HIS A 18 4.30 -6.50 -8.39
N ARG A 19 5.02 -6.83 -9.47
CA ARG A 19 6.49 -6.79 -9.48
C ARG A 19 7.01 -5.38 -9.22
N LEU A 20 6.42 -4.37 -9.87
CA LEU A 20 6.76 -2.97 -9.62
C LEU A 20 6.45 -2.57 -8.19
N PHE A 21 5.32 -3.01 -7.65
CA PHE A 21 4.93 -2.74 -6.26
C PHE A 21 5.90 -3.33 -5.24
N PHE A 22 6.45 -4.54 -5.47
CA PHE A 22 7.48 -5.11 -4.59
C PHE A 22 8.78 -4.30 -4.62
N VAL A 23 9.26 -3.90 -5.79
CA VAL A 23 10.42 -3.00 -5.90
C VAL A 23 10.15 -1.67 -5.19
N GLN A 24 8.93 -1.15 -5.30
CA GLN A 24 8.53 0.08 -4.62
C GLN A 24 8.56 -0.05 -3.09
N ILE A 25 8.13 -1.19 -2.55
CA ILE A 25 8.25 -1.50 -1.11
C ILE A 25 9.70 -1.43 -0.66
N ASP A 26 10.62 -2.05 -1.41
CA ASP A 26 12.05 -2.04 -1.08
C ASP A 26 12.63 -0.62 -1.11
N LEU A 27 12.26 0.18 -2.11
CA LEU A 27 12.67 1.59 -2.20
C LEU A 27 12.16 2.41 -1.00
N ILE A 28 10.92 2.19 -0.56
CA ILE A 28 10.36 2.85 0.63
C ILE A 28 11.15 2.44 1.88
N ILE A 29 11.42 1.14 2.06
CA ILE A 29 12.23 0.63 3.20
C ILE A 29 13.60 1.30 3.24
N LEU A 30 14.30 1.34 2.09
CA LEU A 30 15.61 1.96 2.00
C LEU A 30 15.57 3.46 2.28
N ALA A 31 14.57 4.17 1.75
CA ALA A 31 14.41 5.60 1.99
C ALA A 31 14.14 5.91 3.48
N ILE A 32 13.29 5.12 4.14
CA ILE A 32 13.04 5.24 5.58
C ILE A 32 14.32 5.00 6.37
N ARG A 33 15.06 3.92 6.08
CA ARG A 33 16.33 3.63 6.76
C ARG A 33 17.34 4.75 6.59
N GLN A 34 17.46 5.31 5.38
CA GLN A 34 18.32 6.45 5.12
C GLN A 34 17.91 7.69 5.92
N TYR A 35 16.61 7.98 6.01
CA TYR A 35 16.11 9.08 6.83
C TYR A 35 16.37 8.86 8.33
N VAL A 36 16.18 7.63 8.83
CA VAL A 36 16.44 7.30 10.24
C VAL A 36 17.92 7.49 10.59
N GLN A 37 18.84 7.20 9.67
CA GLN A 37 20.28 7.42 9.89
C GLN A 37 20.66 8.90 9.82
N GLU A 38 20.05 9.65 8.89
CA GLU A 38 20.36 11.06 8.66
C GLU A 38 19.06 11.83 8.38
N PRO A 39 18.39 12.36 9.42
CA PRO A 39 17.10 13.02 9.23
C PRO A 39 17.25 14.36 8.50
N THR A 40 16.78 14.41 7.25
CA THR A 40 16.73 15.64 6.44
C THR A 40 15.37 15.78 5.76
N GLU A 41 14.95 17.01 5.52
CA GLU A 41 13.70 17.32 4.80
C GLU A 41 13.63 16.66 3.43
N HIS A 42 14.75 16.67 2.70
CA HIS A 42 14.84 16.02 1.38
C HIS A 42 14.60 14.50 1.46
N ARG A 43 15.17 13.83 2.46
CA ARG A 43 14.96 12.38 2.66
C ARG A 43 13.53 12.09 3.10
N LEU A 44 12.93 12.95 3.92
CA LEU A 44 11.52 12.81 4.30
C LEU A 44 10.59 12.96 3.09
N ARG A 45 10.80 13.98 2.26
CA ARG A 45 10.05 14.20 1.02
C ARG A 45 10.17 13.01 0.06
N ARG A 46 11.37 12.43 -0.06
CA ARG A 46 11.58 11.23 -0.88
C ARG A 46 10.70 10.06 -0.44
N ILE A 47 10.47 9.88 0.87
CA ILE A 47 9.55 8.85 1.37
C ILE A 47 8.12 9.16 0.90
N SER A 48 7.69 10.41 1.00
CA SER A 48 6.38 10.87 0.54
C SER A 48 6.18 10.62 -0.96
N ASP A 49 7.18 10.93 -1.79
CA ASP A 49 7.14 10.68 -3.24
C ASP A 49 7.03 9.19 -3.57
N LEU A 50 7.77 8.35 -2.84
CA LEU A 50 7.71 6.90 -3.01
C LEU A 50 6.35 6.33 -2.57
N LEU A 51 5.74 6.86 -1.51
CA LEU A 51 4.38 6.47 -1.11
C LEU A 51 3.34 6.87 -2.17
N ARG A 52 3.44 8.06 -2.77
CA ARG A 52 2.58 8.48 -3.89
C ARG A 52 2.80 7.61 -5.12
N GLY A 53 4.05 7.25 -5.42
CA GLY A 53 4.39 6.29 -6.48
C GLY A 53 3.71 4.94 -6.26
N SER A 54 3.66 4.45 -5.01
CA SER A 54 2.94 3.21 -4.68
C SER A 54 1.44 3.29 -4.98
N ALA A 55 0.80 4.44 -4.77
CA ALA A 55 -0.59 4.67 -5.10
C ALA A 55 -0.83 4.63 -6.62
N ALA A 56 0.06 5.21 -7.42
CA ALA A 56 -0.02 5.14 -8.88
C ALA A 56 0.16 3.70 -9.38
N MET A 57 1.09 2.93 -8.80
CA MET A 57 1.28 1.52 -9.12
C MET A 57 0.06 0.68 -8.78
N MET A 58 -0.57 0.94 -7.63
CA MET A 58 -1.84 0.34 -7.23
C MET A 58 -2.92 0.60 -8.29
N GLN A 59 -3.11 1.84 -8.71
CA GLN A 59 -4.07 2.17 -9.77
C GLN A 59 -3.74 1.47 -11.09
N PHE A 60 -2.48 1.45 -11.50
CA PHE A 60 -2.03 0.71 -12.69
C PHE A 60 -2.34 -0.78 -12.60
N CYS A 61 -2.12 -1.41 -11.43
CA CYS A 61 -2.46 -2.81 -11.19
C CYS A 61 -3.94 -3.09 -11.36
N ALA A 62 -4.81 -2.12 -11.08
CA ALA A 62 -6.26 -2.28 -11.07
C ALA A 62 -6.98 -1.75 -12.31
N ASP A 63 -6.21 -1.22 -13.28
CA ASP A 63 -6.69 -0.66 -14.53
C ASP A 63 -7.05 -1.74 -15.55
N PHE A 64 -8.09 -2.51 -15.21
CA PHE A 64 -8.77 -3.48 -16.08
C PHE A 64 -10.23 -3.68 -15.63
N GLY A 65 -11.06 -4.25 -16.50
CA GLY A 65 -12.48 -4.48 -16.24
C GLY A 65 -12.76 -5.61 -15.25
N ASP A 66 -13.86 -5.48 -14.50
CA ASP A 66 -14.27 -6.39 -13.42
C ASP A 66 -14.44 -7.87 -13.85
N PRO A 67 -15.00 -8.19 -15.04
CA PRO A 67 -15.10 -9.59 -15.49
C PRO A 67 -13.75 -10.30 -15.64
N SER A 68 -12.66 -9.53 -15.84
CA SER A 68 -11.32 -10.08 -15.94
C SER A 68 -10.71 -10.41 -14.57
N TYR A 69 -11.24 -9.85 -13.47
CA TYR A 69 -10.72 -10.05 -12.13
C TYR A 69 -10.89 -11.49 -11.64
N ALA A 70 -11.96 -12.18 -12.02
CA ALA A 70 -12.16 -13.59 -11.66
C ALA A 70 -10.95 -14.47 -12.08
N SER A 71 -10.45 -14.28 -13.30
CA SER A 71 -9.26 -15.00 -13.79
C SER A 71 -7.99 -14.69 -12.99
N VAL A 72 -7.85 -13.44 -12.53
CA VAL A 72 -6.73 -12.99 -11.69
C VAL A 72 -6.85 -13.63 -10.30
N ARG A 73 -8.04 -13.57 -9.70
CA ARG A 73 -8.34 -14.15 -8.38
C ARG A 73 -8.11 -15.65 -8.36
N ASP A 74 -8.61 -16.38 -9.34
CA ASP A 74 -8.41 -17.82 -9.46
C ASP A 74 -6.92 -18.17 -9.64
N SER A 75 -6.19 -17.38 -10.42
CA SER A 75 -4.75 -17.61 -10.58
C SER A 75 -3.96 -17.46 -9.27
N MET A 76 -4.44 -16.64 -8.33
CA MET A 76 -3.83 -16.47 -7.02
C MET A 76 -4.28 -17.55 -6.03
N ALA A 77 -5.59 -17.83 -5.96
CA ALA A 77 -6.17 -18.80 -5.03
C ALA A 77 -5.66 -20.23 -5.26
N ASN A 78 -5.34 -20.59 -6.51
CA ASN A 78 -4.78 -21.89 -6.86
C ASN A 78 -3.29 -22.04 -6.50
N VAL A 79 -2.58 -20.94 -6.22
CA VAL A 79 -1.19 -20.99 -5.73
C VAL A 79 -1.17 -21.19 -4.22
N ASP A 80 -1.97 -20.42 -3.49
CA ASP A 80 -2.21 -20.61 -2.06
C ASP A 80 -3.56 -20.00 -1.68
N SER A 81 -4.40 -20.75 -0.99
CA SER A 81 -5.68 -20.26 -0.43
C SER A 81 -5.51 -19.11 0.58
N ASN A 82 -4.30 -18.92 1.10
CA ASN A 82 -3.87 -17.84 1.98
C ASN A 82 -3.04 -16.78 1.25
N PHE A 83 -2.96 -16.81 -0.09
CA PHE A 83 -2.30 -15.76 -0.85
C PHE A 83 -2.99 -14.43 -0.60
N THR A 84 -2.29 -13.52 0.08
CA THR A 84 -2.80 -12.22 0.46
C THR A 84 -1.71 -11.18 0.29
N GLY A 85 -2.07 -9.92 0.01
CA GLY A 85 -1.08 -8.83 0.00
C GLY A 85 -0.31 -8.69 1.33
N VAL A 86 -0.80 -9.28 2.43
CA VAL A 86 -0.18 -9.31 3.76
C VAL A 86 0.95 -10.34 3.87
N TRP A 87 1.08 -11.26 2.91
CA TRP A 87 2.11 -12.30 2.92
C TRP A 87 3.47 -11.84 2.42
N SER A 88 3.58 -10.68 1.78
CA SER A 88 4.90 -10.10 1.48
C SER A 88 5.62 -9.79 2.80
N ALA A 89 6.70 -10.52 3.06
CA ALA A 89 7.58 -10.26 4.21
C ALA A 89 8.07 -8.81 4.19
N ASP A 90 8.37 -8.29 3.00
CA ASP A 90 8.85 -6.93 2.79
C ASP A 90 7.78 -5.90 3.13
N HIS A 91 6.50 -6.14 2.79
CA HIS A 91 5.41 -5.26 3.23
C HIS A 91 5.33 -5.18 4.76
N ARG A 92 5.52 -6.30 5.47
CA ARG A 92 5.58 -6.29 6.95
C ARG A 92 6.76 -5.47 7.46
N VAL A 93 7.94 -5.62 6.85
CA VAL A 93 9.13 -4.83 7.17
C VAL A 93 8.86 -3.35 6.93
N MET A 94 8.29 -2.97 5.79
CA MET A 94 7.94 -1.58 5.47
C MET A 94 7.04 -0.95 6.54
N ILE A 95 6.00 -1.66 6.98
CA ILE A 95 5.11 -1.19 8.06
C ILE A 95 5.86 -1.03 9.39
N GLN A 96 6.85 -1.87 9.68
CA GLN A 96 7.69 -1.72 10.87
C GLN A 96 8.64 -0.53 10.75
N GLU A 97 9.24 -0.31 9.58
CA GLU A 97 10.11 0.83 9.31
C GLU A 97 9.36 2.16 9.39
N LEU A 98 8.12 2.24 8.86
CA LEU A 98 7.29 3.46 8.96
C LEU A 98 7.13 3.95 10.41
N LYS A 99 7.03 3.04 11.38
CA LYS A 99 6.91 3.40 12.80
C LYS A 99 8.16 4.09 13.36
N LYS A 100 9.31 3.95 12.72
CA LYS A 100 10.57 4.59 13.12
C LYS A 100 10.65 6.06 12.70
N LEU A 101 9.75 6.53 11.83
CA LEU A 101 9.75 7.93 11.39
C LEU A 101 9.47 8.89 12.56
N ARG A 102 8.65 8.48 13.54
CA ARG A 102 8.35 9.30 14.72
C ARG A 102 9.56 9.57 15.61
N THR A 103 10.50 8.63 15.71
CA THR A 103 11.68 8.80 16.57
C THR A 103 12.73 9.71 15.97
N SER A 104 12.58 10.07 14.69
CA SER A 104 13.59 10.78 13.91
C SER A 104 13.14 12.17 13.45
N SER A 105 11.93 12.62 13.80
CA SER A 105 11.43 13.92 13.35
C SER A 105 12.09 15.08 14.11
N THR A 106 12.53 16.09 13.36
CA THR A 106 13.17 17.32 13.86
C THR A 106 12.15 18.41 14.24
N GLY A 107 10.92 18.02 14.60
CA GLY A 107 9.77 18.92 14.76
C GLY A 107 8.80 18.89 13.57
N TRP A 108 7.70 19.62 13.67
CA TRP A 108 6.66 19.69 12.63
C TRP A 108 7.16 20.55 11.45
N SER A 109 7.24 19.98 10.26
CA SER A 109 7.74 20.62 9.04
C SER A 109 6.78 20.42 7.86
N PRO A 110 6.85 21.23 6.79
CA PRO A 110 6.05 21.00 5.59
C PRO A 110 6.21 19.59 5.01
N SER A 111 7.41 19.01 5.09
CA SER A 111 7.63 17.63 4.60
C SER A 111 6.96 16.57 5.48
N HIS A 112 6.67 16.88 6.75
CA HIS A 112 5.88 16.01 7.62
C HIS A 112 4.40 16.02 7.21
N CYS A 113 3.83 17.19 6.89
CA CYS A 113 2.50 17.28 6.27
C CYS A 113 2.43 16.50 4.95
N ASP A 114 3.44 16.67 4.08
CA ASP A 114 3.52 15.96 2.82
C ASP A 114 3.54 14.44 3.00
N LEU A 115 4.19 13.96 4.07
CA LEU A 115 4.24 12.54 4.43
C LEU A 115 2.87 12.04 4.90
N GLU A 116 2.18 12.78 5.76
CA GLU A 116 0.83 12.44 6.20
C GLU A 116 -0.12 12.31 5.01
N ASP A 117 -0.09 13.27 4.10
CA ASP A 117 -0.89 13.26 2.88
C ASP A 117 -0.52 12.09 1.96
N ALA A 118 0.76 11.80 1.78
CA ALA A 118 1.21 10.68 0.99
C ALA A 118 0.73 9.33 1.56
N ILE A 119 0.72 9.17 2.89
CA ILE A 119 0.15 8.00 3.56
C ILE A 119 -1.35 7.90 3.27
N ARG A 120 -2.10 8.99 3.40
CA ARG A 120 -3.55 9.01 3.11
C ARG A 120 -3.82 8.59 1.67
N VAL A 121 -3.05 9.12 0.71
CA VAL A 121 -3.16 8.77 -0.72
C VAL A 121 -2.87 7.28 -0.95
N ALA A 122 -1.82 6.73 -0.34
CA ALA A 122 -1.48 5.31 -0.47
C ALA A 122 -2.58 4.40 0.09
N TYR A 123 -3.12 4.73 1.28
CA TYR A 123 -4.23 3.97 1.86
C TYR A 123 -5.53 4.10 1.06
N ALA A 124 -5.84 5.27 0.53
CA ALA A 124 -7.00 5.49 -0.33
C ALA A 124 -6.91 4.66 -1.62
N ALA A 125 -5.75 4.64 -2.27
CA ALA A 125 -5.52 3.82 -3.46
C ALA A 125 -5.66 2.32 -3.14
N HIS A 126 -5.12 1.86 -2.01
CA HIS A 126 -5.27 0.47 -1.58
C HIS A 126 -6.74 0.12 -1.33
N ALA A 127 -7.46 0.97 -0.60
CA ALA A 127 -8.88 0.77 -0.31
C ALA A 127 -9.73 0.77 -1.59
N PHE A 128 -9.40 1.63 -2.56
CA PHE A 128 -10.05 1.66 -3.87
C PHE A 128 -9.95 0.32 -4.59
N ILE A 129 -8.77 -0.32 -4.62
CA ILE A 129 -8.59 -1.62 -5.27
C ILE A 129 -9.44 -2.69 -4.58
N CYS A 130 -9.41 -2.73 -3.24
CA CYS A 130 -10.24 -3.66 -2.49
C CYS A 130 -11.71 -3.46 -2.84
N ARG A 131 -12.22 -2.23 -2.80
CA ARG A 131 -13.62 -1.95 -3.11
C ARG A 131 -13.97 -2.24 -4.57
N ARG A 132 -13.08 -1.96 -5.51
CA ARG A 132 -13.30 -2.18 -6.94
C ARG A 132 -13.53 -3.66 -7.26
N PHE A 133 -12.74 -4.54 -6.65
CA PHE A 133 -12.69 -5.95 -7.05
C PHE A 133 -13.42 -6.91 -6.11
N VAL A 134 -13.62 -6.51 -4.85
CA VAL A 134 -14.34 -7.32 -3.87
C VAL A 134 -15.48 -6.56 -3.20
N GLY A 135 -15.75 -5.30 -3.57
CA GLY A 135 -16.87 -4.54 -3.02
C GLY A 135 -16.80 -4.39 -1.50
N ASP A 136 -17.91 -4.70 -0.85
CA ASP A 136 -18.06 -4.79 0.61
C ASP A 136 -17.66 -6.18 1.17
N ASP A 137 -17.17 -7.10 0.34
CA ASP A 137 -16.68 -8.38 0.85
C ASP A 137 -15.35 -8.24 1.60
N SER A 138 -15.11 -9.27 2.39
CA SER A 138 -13.86 -9.50 3.10
C SER A 138 -12.70 -9.63 2.09
N SER A 139 -11.55 -9.04 2.40
CA SER A 139 -10.34 -9.28 1.59
C SER A 139 -9.84 -10.69 1.84
N LEU A 140 -9.03 -11.24 0.92
CA LEU A 140 -8.35 -12.52 1.14
C LEU A 140 -7.55 -12.50 2.47
N ALA A 141 -7.07 -11.33 2.91
CA ALA A 141 -6.29 -11.14 4.14
C ALA A 141 -7.12 -11.06 5.42
N ASN A 142 -8.39 -10.70 5.34
CA ASN A 142 -9.24 -10.51 6.51
C ASN A 142 -10.67 -10.92 6.19
N LYS A 143 -11.06 -12.13 6.61
CA LYS A 143 -12.35 -12.77 6.31
C LYS A 143 -13.56 -12.21 7.07
N LYS A 144 -13.37 -11.24 7.97
CA LYS A 144 -14.42 -10.81 8.93
C LYS A 144 -15.01 -9.42 8.67
N VAL A 145 -14.31 -8.56 7.94
CA VAL A 145 -14.67 -7.14 7.76
C VAL A 145 -14.34 -6.72 6.33
N PRO A 146 -15.13 -5.83 5.69
CA PRO A 146 -14.78 -5.29 4.38
C PRO A 146 -13.34 -4.79 4.34
N GLY A 147 -12.59 -5.23 3.32
CA GLY A 147 -11.15 -4.95 3.22
C GLY A 147 -10.84 -3.46 3.17
N HIS A 148 -11.61 -2.72 2.37
CA HIS A 148 -11.44 -1.28 2.18
C HIS A 148 -11.73 -0.48 3.47
N LYS A 149 -12.75 -0.87 4.26
CA LYS A 149 -13.06 -0.24 5.56
C LYS A 149 -11.94 -0.49 6.57
N THR A 150 -11.43 -1.72 6.64
CA THR A 150 -10.32 -2.05 7.55
C THR A 150 -9.08 -1.19 7.26
N LEU A 151 -8.79 -0.92 5.98
CA LEU A 151 -7.67 -0.06 5.57
C LEU A 151 -7.87 1.38 6.06
N LEU A 152 -9.03 1.97 5.80
CA LEU A 152 -9.30 3.39 6.06
C LEU A 152 -9.63 3.68 7.54
N GLU A 153 -10.38 2.82 8.20
CA GLU A 153 -10.91 3.08 9.55
C GLU A 153 -9.96 2.58 10.65
N LYS A 154 -9.08 1.62 10.34
CA LYS A 154 -8.21 1.00 11.34
C LYS A 154 -6.73 1.16 11.03
N PHE A 155 -6.29 0.80 9.83
CA PHE A 155 -4.84 0.78 9.55
C PHE A 155 -4.26 2.15 9.25
N MET A 156 -4.93 2.97 8.42
CA MET A 156 -4.47 4.33 8.13
C MET A 156 -4.36 5.19 9.40
N PRO A 157 -5.38 5.27 10.30
CA PRO A 157 -5.27 6.09 11.50
C PRO A 157 -4.16 5.62 12.44
N ARG A 158 -3.95 4.30 12.55
CA ARG A 158 -2.86 3.72 13.35
C ARG A 158 -1.49 4.08 12.80
N THR A 159 -1.32 4.06 11.48
CA THR A 159 -0.05 4.44 10.84
C THR A 159 0.21 5.94 11.02
N LEU A 160 -0.79 6.78 10.82
CA LEU A 160 -0.70 8.23 11.07
C LEU A 160 -0.32 8.52 12.53
N ALA A 161 -1.00 7.90 13.50
CA ALA A 161 -0.67 8.06 14.91
C ALA A 161 0.76 7.56 15.25
N ALA A 162 1.21 6.49 14.59
CA ALA A 162 2.55 5.95 14.78
C ALA A 162 3.65 6.89 14.26
N ILE A 163 3.39 7.70 13.24
CA ILE A 163 4.35 8.71 12.73
C ILE A 163 4.23 10.08 13.41
N GLY A 164 3.36 10.20 14.42
CA GLY A 164 3.16 11.44 15.17
C GLY A 164 2.22 12.45 14.52
N ALA A 165 1.36 12.02 13.59
CA ALA A 165 0.30 12.87 13.06
C ALA A 165 -0.68 13.28 14.17
N ALA A 166 -1.09 14.55 14.18
CA ALA A 166 -2.13 15.00 15.10
C ALA A 166 -3.47 14.31 14.75
N PRO A 167 -4.28 13.90 15.73
CA PRO A 167 -5.65 13.49 15.45
C PRO A 167 -6.36 14.68 14.80
N ASN A 168 -6.89 14.50 13.59
CA ASN A 168 -7.55 15.52 12.77
C ASN A 168 -8.28 16.58 13.61
N SER A 169 -7.71 17.78 13.75
CA SER A 169 -8.44 18.99 14.13
C SER A 169 -9.15 19.55 12.90
N GLN A 170 -10.04 18.77 12.31
CA GLN A 170 -10.99 19.24 11.30
C GLN A 170 -12.35 18.56 11.54
N ALA A 171 -13.07 19.14 12.50
CA ALA A 171 -14.53 19.16 12.61
C ALA A 171 -14.88 20.35 13.51
N ALA A 172 -14.78 21.55 12.95
CA ALA A 172 -15.38 22.78 13.47
C ALA A 172 -15.97 23.53 12.27
#